data_AF-A0A2V2ZYJ7-F1
#
_entry.id   AF-A0A2V2ZYJ7-F1
#
_cell.length_a   1.000
_cell.length_b   1.000
_cell.length_c   1.000
_cell.angle_alpha   90.00
_cell.angle_beta   90.00
_cell.angle_gamma   90.00
#
_symmetry.space_group_name_H-M   'P 1'
#
loop_
_entity.id
_entity.type
_entity.pdbx_description
1 polymer ?
#
loop_
_entity_poly.entity_id
_entity_poly.type
_entity_poly.pdbx_seq_one_letter_code
_entity_poly.pdbx_strand_id
1 'polypeptide(L)' 'MKVIQSLIEAGAEGIILGCTEIGFLIKQEDSNVPLFDTTNIHALEAVNMSLKKV' A
#
# COMPACT_ATOMS: atom_id res chain seq x y z
N MET A 1 6.77 -2.62 -13.27
CA MET A 1 6.99 -3.97 -12.71
C MET A 1 8.42 -4.29 -12.30
N LYS A 2 9.46 -3.97 -13.10
CA LYS A 2 10.86 -4.36 -12.79
C LYS A 2 11.35 -4.01 -11.37
N VAL A 3 11.02 -2.82 -10.86
CA VAL A 3 11.45 -2.37 -9.52
C VAL A 3 10.82 -3.22 -8.41
N ILE A 4 9.50 -3.43 -8.45
CA ILE A 4 8.78 -4.27 -7.48
C ILE A 4 9.37 -5.68 -7.47
N GLN A 5 9.58 -6.26 -8.65
CA GLN A 5 10.16 -7.60 -8.77
C GLN A 5 11.57 -7.68 -8.16
N SER A 6 12.44 -6.69 -8.42
CA SER A 6 13.78 -6.67 -7.83
C SER A 6 13.78 -6.53 -6.31
N LEU A 7 12.79 -5.82 -5.74
CA LEU A 7 12.64 -5.70 -4.29
C LEU A 7 12.17 -7.03 -3.68
N ILE A 8 11.21 -7.70 -4.33
CA ILE A 8 10.75 -9.03 -3.92
C ILE A 8 11.91 -10.04 -3.96
N GLU A 9 12.70 -10.04 -5.03
CA GLU A 9 13.90 -10.90 -5.15
C GLU A 9 14.96 -10.60 -4.08
N ALA A 10 15.04 -9.34 -3.62
CA ALA A 10 15.89 -8.95 -2.51
C ALA A 10 15.30 -9.32 -1.13
N GLY A 11 14.15 -9.99 -1.07
CA GLY A 11 13.51 -10.45 0.16
C GLY A 11 12.42 -9.53 0.71
N ALA A 12 11.91 -8.56 -0.07
CA ALA A 12 10.78 -7.77 0.36
C ALA A 12 9.50 -8.61 0.46
N GLU A 13 8.95 -8.71 1.66
CA GLU A 13 7.72 -9.46 1.96
C GLU A 13 6.44 -8.63 1.74
N GLY A 14 6.58 -7.37 1.37
CA GLY A 14 5.48 -6.46 1.08
C GLY A 14 6.00 -5.13 0.51
N ILE A 15 5.12 -4.39 -0.17
CA ILE A 15 5.48 -3.13 -0.83
C ILE A 15 4.58 -2.01 -0.31
N ILE A 16 5.20 -0.94 0.18
CA ILE A 16 4.48 0.26 0.60
C ILE A 16 4.32 1.18 -0.61
N LEU A 17 3.08 1.53 -0.95
CA LEU A 17 2.78 2.53 -1.97
C LEU A 17 2.93 3.92 -1.32
N GLY A 18 4.18 4.40 -1.28
CA GLY A 18 4.57 5.57 -0.48
C GLY A 18 4.22 6.94 -1.07
N CYS A 19 3.74 6.99 -2.32
CA CYS A 19 3.17 8.20 -2.92
C CYS A 19 1.68 7.99 -3.17
N THR A 20 0.89 9.03 -2.93
CA THR A 20 -0.58 8.99 -2.98
C THR A 20 -1.12 8.60 -4.36
N GLU A 21 -0.36 8.82 -5.42
CA GLU A 21 -0.75 8.56 -6.80
C GLU A 21 -0.48 7.11 -7.25
N ILE A 22 0.43 6.40 -6.59
CA ILE A 22 0.87 5.06 -7.03
C ILE A 22 -0.29 4.06 -6.94
N GLY A 23 -1.19 4.21 -5.96
CA GLY A 23 -2.38 3.37 -5.82
C GLY A 23 -3.35 3.44 -7.00
N PHE A 24 -3.23 4.45 -7.88
CA PHE A 24 -3.99 4.51 -9.14
C PHE A 24 -3.38 3.66 -10.25
N LEU A 25 -2.06 3.45 -10.23
CA LEU A 25 -1.31 2.77 -11.28
C LEU A 25 -1.03 1.30 -11.01
N ILE A 26 -0.99 0.90 -9.74
CA ILE A 26 -0.60 -0.45 -9.32
C ILE A 26 -1.69 -1.02 -8.41
N LYS A 27 -2.12 -2.24 -8.71
CA LYS A 27 -3.14 -3.00 -7.95
C LYS A 27 -2.52 -4.27 -7.38
N GLN A 28 -3.22 -4.89 -6.42
CA GLN A 28 -2.73 -6.10 -5.76
C GLN A 28 -2.45 -7.24 -6.75
N GLU A 29 -3.21 -7.33 -7.84
CA GLU A 29 -2.99 -8.29 -8.93
C GLU A 29 -1.65 -8.13 -9.67
N ASP A 30 -1.01 -6.96 -9.56
CA ASP A 30 0.32 -6.71 -10.12
C ASP A 30 1.46 -7.20 -9.21
N SER A 31 1.18 -7.76 -8.02
CA SER A 31 2.22 -8.15 -7.06
C SER A 31 1.91 -9.45 -6.33
N ASN A 32 2.92 -10.32 -6.25
CA ASN A 32 2.84 -11.58 -5.50
C ASN A 32 3.01 -11.40 -3.98
N VAL A 33 3.42 -10.21 -3.54
CA VAL A 33 3.47 -9.82 -2.12
C VAL A 33 2.42 -8.73 -1.83
N PRO A 34 1.95 -8.60 -0.58
CA PRO A 34 0.98 -7.58 -0.21
C PRO A 34 1.43 -6.16 -0.57
N LEU A 35 0.49 -5.38 -1.13
CA LEU A 35 0.64 -3.96 -1.35
C LEU A 35 -0.05 -3.19 -0.22
N PHE A 36 0.64 -2.20 0.33
CA PHE A 36 0.12 -1.32 1.37
C PHE A 36 -0.12 0.06 0.78
N ASP A 37 -1.35 0.34 0.37
CA ASP A 37 -1.78 1.66 -0.07
C ASP A 37 -1.88 2.61 1.13
N THR A 38 -0.87 3.48 1.28
CA THR A 38 -0.79 4.40 2.41
C THR A 38 -1.96 5.39 2.43
N THR A 39 -2.43 5.85 1.26
CA THR A 39 -3.59 6.75 1.16
C THR A 39 -4.83 6.10 1.76
N ASN A 40 -5.09 4.85 1.39
CA ASN A 40 -6.26 4.11 1.88
C ASN A 40 -6.15 3.84 3.38
N ILE A 41 -5.00 3.34 3.84
CA ILE A 41 -4.75 3.05 5.26
C ILE A 41 -4.93 4.31 6.12
N HIS A 42 -4.32 5.42 5.71
CA HIS A 42 -4.46 6.69 6.44
C HIS A 42 -5.89 7.23 6.41
N ALA A 43 -6.59 7.15 5.27
CA ALA A 43 -7.98 7.61 5.17
C ALA A 43 -8.92 6.80 6.08
N LEU A 44 -8.76 5.48 6.10
CA LEU A 44 -9.55 4.59 6.95
C LEU A 44 -9.31 4.90 8.43
N GLU A 45 -8.05 5.09 8.85
CA GLU A 45 -7.76 5.43 10.24
C GLU A 45 -8.26 6.81 10.61
N ALA A 46 -8.17 7.80 9.73
CA ALA A 46 -8.75 9.12 9.96
C ALA A 46 -10.27 9.06 10.20
N VAL A 47 -10.99 8.20 9.45
CA VAL A 47 -12.42 7.95 9.66
C VAL A 47 -12.65 7.24 11.00
N ASN A 48 -11.87 6.19 11.32
CA ASN A 48 -11.99 5.47 12.59
C ASN A 48 -11.80 6.40 13.79
N MET A 49 -10.79 7.27 13.75
CA MET A 49 -10.53 8.28 14.77
C MET A 49 -11.71 9.25 14.91
N SER A 50 -12.30 9.67 13.79
CA SER A 50 -13.44 10.60 13.78
C SER A 50 -14.72 9.98 14.36
N LEU A 51 -14.90 8.66 14.22
CA LEU A 51 -16.08 7.93 14.69
C LEU A 51 -15.90 7.33 16.09
N LYS A 52 -14.68 7.30 16.63
CA LYS A 52 -14.40 6.81 17.98
C LYS A 52 -15.13 7.72 18.99
N LYS A 53 -16.14 7.18 19.66
CA LYS A 53 -16.81 7.88 20.77
C LYS A 53 -15.78 8.14 21.88
N VAL A 54 -15.65 9.41 22.24
CA VAL A 54 -14.85 9.89 23.37
C VAL A 54 -15.52 9.50 24.69
#